data_AF-I3ZTC1-F1
#
_entry.id   AF-I3ZTC1-F1
#
_cell.length_a   1.000
_cell.length_b   1.000
_cell.length_c   1.000
_cell.angle_alpha   90.00
_cell.angle_beta   90.00
_cell.angle_gamma   90.00
#
_symmetry.space_group_name_H-M   'P 1'
#
loop_
_entity.id
_entity.type
_entity.pdbx_description
1 polymer ?
#
loop_
_entity_poly.entity_id
_entity_poly.type
_entity_poly.pdbx_seq_one_letter_code
_entity_poly.pdbx_strand_id
1 'polypeptide(L)'
;MVEFLQKKNGHAELRDIVEYIAEMEGDTARKHRKSVYVSLMQTHIPKLEREGVVTFNHGIVTLLKIPDDVTVYMEVVNKHDISWSAFYLGTSLIFIVAGWYLGSMPLLLAALVYLAISIVHHRKINRLV
;
A
#
# COMPACT_ATOMS: atom_id res chain seq x y z
N MET A 1 9.64 8.20 -0.75
CA MET A 1 10.76 8.58 -1.67
C MET A 1 10.46 8.21 -3.12
N VAL A 2 10.32 6.93 -3.48
CA VAL A 2 10.09 6.53 -4.89
C VAL A 2 8.85 7.21 -5.49
N GLU A 3 7.74 7.23 -4.75
CA GLU A 3 6.52 7.95 -5.13
C GLU A 3 6.77 9.45 -5.41
N PHE A 4 7.57 10.10 -4.57
CA PHE A 4 7.92 11.51 -4.75
C PHE A 4 8.76 11.73 -6.02
N LEU A 5 9.73 10.85 -6.29
CA LEU A 5 10.51 10.88 -7.52
C LEU A 5 9.63 10.65 -8.75
N GLN A 6 8.67 9.72 -8.70
CA GLN A 6 7.70 9.52 -9.79
C GLN A 6 6.88 10.78 -10.06
N LYS A 7 6.43 11.49 -9.03
CA LYS A 7 5.72 12.79 -9.17
C LYS A 7 6.61 13.91 -9.71
N LYS A 8 7.94 13.81 -9.58
CA LYS A 8 8.93 14.83 -9.97
C LYS A 8 9.78 14.40 -11.18
N ASN A 9 9.19 13.67 -12.14
CA ASN A 9 9.87 13.24 -13.37
C ASN A 9 11.17 12.44 -13.14
N GLY A 10 11.24 11.71 -12.04
CA GLY A 10 12.35 10.81 -11.71
C GLY A 10 13.57 11.49 -11.09
N HIS A 11 13.56 12.79 -10.79
CA HIS A 11 14.73 13.47 -10.20
C HIS A 11 14.31 14.52 -9.17
N ALA A 12 14.98 14.54 -8.01
CA ALA A 12 14.72 15.54 -6.96
C ALA A 12 15.93 15.75 -6.04
N GLU A 13 16.00 16.90 -5.37
CA GLU A 13 16.94 17.12 -4.28
C GLU A 13 16.59 16.22 -3.09
N LEU A 14 17.60 15.69 -2.40
CA LEU A 14 17.41 14.93 -1.17
C LEU A 14 16.66 15.74 -0.11
N ARG A 15 16.90 17.04 -0.06
CA ARG A 15 16.20 17.94 0.88
C ARG A 15 14.69 17.96 0.62
N ASP A 16 14.28 18.04 -0.64
CA ASP A 16 12.87 18.03 -1.02
C ASP A 16 12.20 16.69 -0.67
N ILE A 17 12.93 15.58 -0.85
CA ILE A 17 12.47 14.24 -0.45
C ILE A 17 12.27 14.16 1.06
N VAL A 18 13.20 14.73 1.84
CA VAL A 18 13.13 14.76 3.31
C VAL A 18 11.94 15.61 3.78
N GLU A 19 11.73 16.77 3.16
CA GLU A 19 10.62 17.66 3.48
C GLU A 19 9.27 17.00 3.18
N TYR A 20 9.14 16.39 1.99
CA TYR A 20 7.95 15.63 1.62
C TYR A 20 7.62 14.50 2.61
N ILE A 21 8.63 13.72 3.01
CA ILE A 21 8.41 12.61 3.96
C ILE A 21 7.99 13.13 5.33
N ALA A 22 8.64 14.19 5.83
CA ALA A 22 8.32 14.80 7.11
C ALA A 22 6.89 15.38 7.13
N GLU A 23 6.45 15.99 6.03
CA GLU A 23 5.06 16.47 5.87
C GLU A 23 4.05 15.31 5.87
N MET A 24 4.33 14.23 5.14
CA MET A 24 3.45 13.05 5.12
C MET A 24 3.36 12.35 6.48
N GLU A 25 4.44 12.33 7.24
CA GLU A 25 4.47 11.76 8.60
C GLU A 25 3.83 12.70 9.64
N GLY A 26 3.49 13.94 9.26
CA GLY A 26 2.89 14.93 10.13
C GLY A 26 3.85 15.54 11.17
N ASP A 27 5.17 15.34 11.02
CA ASP A 27 6.20 15.86 11.91
C ASP A 27 7.25 16.66 11.12
N THR A 28 7.05 17.98 11.06
CA THR A 28 7.98 18.89 10.40
C THR A 28 9.07 19.42 11.34
N ALA A 29 9.26 18.85 12.53
CA ALA A 29 10.29 19.31 13.45
C ALA A 29 11.70 19.10 12.87
N ARG A 30 12.63 20.03 13.17
CA ARG A 30 14.02 19.94 12.69
C ARG A 30 14.71 18.64 13.08
N LYS A 31 14.41 18.11 14.28
CA LYS A 31 14.95 16.84 14.77
C LYS A 31 14.46 15.66 13.92
N HIS A 32 13.18 15.66 13.58
CA HIS A 32 12.56 14.64 12.74
C HIS A 32 13.12 14.67 11.32
N ARG A 33 13.15 15.84 10.66
CA ARG A 33 13.77 15.99 9.33
C ARG A 33 15.22 15.51 9.30
N LYS A 34 16.01 15.80 10.35
CA LYS A 34 17.38 15.29 10.46
C LYS A 34 17.42 13.76 10.56
N SER A 35 16.50 13.16 11.31
CA SER A 35 16.37 11.69 11.40
C SER A 35 16.02 11.06 10.05
N VAL A 36 15.06 11.63 9.33
CA VAL A 36 14.68 11.18 7.97
C VAL A 36 15.87 11.29 7.02
N TYR A 37 16.55 12.44 7.00
CA TYR A 37 17.76 12.65 6.19
C TYR A 37 18.83 11.57 6.48
N VAL A 38 19.13 11.33 7.75
CA VAL A 38 20.13 10.33 8.16
C VAL A 38 19.71 8.92 7.73
N SER A 39 18.45 8.55 7.94
CA SER A 39 17.93 7.25 7.51
C SER A 39 18.04 7.05 6.00
N LEU A 40 17.66 8.07 5.22
CA LEU A 40 17.75 8.03 3.75
C LEU A 40 19.19 7.83 3.29
N MET A 41 20.11 8.62 3.84
CA MET A 41 21.53 8.57 3.50
C MET A 41 22.21 7.27 3.90
N GLN A 42 21.87 6.72 5.08
CA GLN A 42 22.57 5.56 5.62
C GLN A 42 22.03 4.23 5.10
N THR A 43 20.71 4.15 4.87
CA THR A 43 20.05 2.87 4.61
C THR A 43 19.38 2.84 3.25
N HIS A 44 18.52 3.82 2.95
CA HIS A 44 17.63 3.73 1.79
C HIS A 44 18.35 3.98 0.46
N ILE A 45 19.09 5.09 0.34
CA ILE A 45 19.84 5.44 -0.87
C ILE A 45 20.88 4.37 -1.18
N PRO A 46 21.78 3.97 -0.24
CA PRO A 46 22.79 2.96 -0.54
C PRO A 46 22.19 1.62 -0.97
N LYS A 47 21.07 1.21 -0.37
CA LYS A 47 20.39 -0.03 -0.77
C LYS A 47 19.86 0.09 -2.20
N LEU A 48 19.14 1.16 -2.52
CA LEU A 48 18.53 1.34 -3.85
C LEU A 48 19.57 1.59 -4.95
N GLU A 49 20.72 2.19 -4.63
CA GLU A 49 21.84 2.29 -5.57
C GLU A 49 22.45 0.92 -5.89
N ARG A 50 22.65 0.06 -4.88
CA ARG A 50 23.15 -1.32 -5.11
C ARG A 50 22.21 -2.14 -6.00
N GLU A 51 20.91 -1.97 -5.83
CA GLU A 51 19.90 -2.64 -6.65
C GLU A 51 19.66 -1.95 -8.00
N GLY A 52 20.39 -0.88 -8.33
CA GLY A 52 20.27 -0.18 -9.62
C GLY A 52 18.94 0.56 -9.81
N VAL A 53 18.23 0.89 -8.72
CA VAL A 53 16.92 1.56 -8.76
C VAL A 53 17.09 3.08 -8.85
N VAL A 54 18.03 3.64 -8.08
CA VAL A 54 18.34 5.07 -8.06
C VAL A 54 19.84 5.29 -8.22
N THR A 55 20.23 6.52 -8.55
CA THR A 55 21.59 7.03 -8.37
C THR A 55 21.54 8.31 -7.55
N PHE A 56 22.55 8.50 -6.69
CA PHE A 56 22.69 9.70 -5.88
C PHE A 56 23.98 10.43 -6.22
N ASN A 57 23.86 11.68 -6.68
CA ASN A 57 25.01 12.49 -7.05
C ASN A 57 24.79 13.96 -6.66
N HIS A 58 25.76 14.57 -5.98
CA HIS A 58 25.73 15.98 -5.54
C HIS A 58 24.41 16.42 -4.85
N GLY A 59 23.82 15.55 -4.03
CA GLY A 59 22.56 15.87 -3.32
C GLY A 59 21.28 15.62 -4.13
N ILE A 60 21.39 15.17 -5.37
CA ILE A 60 20.26 14.85 -6.25
C ILE A 60 20.08 13.33 -6.30
N VAL A 61 18.86 12.87 -6.06
CA VAL A 61 18.45 11.47 -6.25
C VAL A 61 17.75 11.36 -7.61
N THR A 62 18.25 10.48 -8.47
CA THR A 62 17.66 10.21 -9.80
C THR A 62 17.22 8.75 -9.88
N LEU A 63 15.99 8.53 -10.33
CA LEU A 63 15.40 7.21 -10.56
C LEU A 63 15.91 6.66 -11.90
N LEU A 64 16.63 5.54 -11.84
CA LEU A 64 17.22 4.89 -13.04
C LEU A 64 16.27 3.88 -13.67
N LYS A 65 15.60 3.09 -12.83
CA LYS A 65 14.61 2.11 -13.24
C LYS A 65 13.38 2.30 -12.38
N ILE A 66 12.21 2.44 -13.01
CA ILE A 66 10.94 2.25 -12.30
C ILE A 66 10.91 0.76 -11.99
N PRO A 67 10.94 0.34 -10.72
CA PRO A 67 10.86 -1.08 -10.45
C PRO A 67 9.45 -1.52 -10.83
N ASP A 68 9.32 -2.20 -11.97
CA ASP A 68 8.05 -2.76 -12.44
C ASP A 68 7.43 -3.66 -11.34
N ASP A 69 8.29 -4.31 -10.54
CA ASP A 69 7.94 -5.19 -9.41
C ASP A 69 7.69 -4.50 -8.05
N VAL A 70 8.02 -3.21 -7.87
CA VAL A 70 7.68 -2.55 -6.57
C VAL A 70 6.18 -2.30 -6.49
N THR A 71 5.50 -2.14 -7.63
CA THR A 71 4.03 -2.14 -7.72
C THR A 71 3.40 -3.45 -7.23
N VAL A 72 4.13 -4.58 -7.32
CA VAL A 72 3.65 -5.92 -6.95
C VAL A 72 3.74 -6.15 -5.43
N TYR A 73 4.67 -5.51 -4.73
CA TYR A 73 4.76 -5.59 -3.26
C TYR A 73 4.15 -4.39 -2.53
N MET A 74 3.99 -3.26 -3.23
CA MET A 74 3.15 -2.12 -2.83
C MET A 74 1.75 -2.24 -3.46
N GLU A 75 1.20 -3.46 -3.58
CA GLU A 75 -0.19 -3.71 -3.96
C GLU A 75 -1.12 -3.11 -2.89
N VAL A 76 -1.27 -1.79 -2.94
CA VAL A 76 -2.55 -1.15 -2.67
C VAL A 76 -3.50 -1.76 -3.69
N VAL A 77 -4.24 -2.77 -3.24
CA VAL A 77 -5.40 -3.42 -3.88
C VAL A 77 -5.44 -3.16 -5.38
N ASN A 78 -4.76 -4.02 -6.13
CA ASN A 78 -4.73 -3.99 -7.58
C ASN A 78 -6.17 -3.75 -8.12
N LYS A 79 -6.37 -2.76 -9.01
CA LYS A 79 -7.71 -2.42 -9.54
C LYS A 79 -8.41 -3.57 -10.27
N HIS A 80 -7.69 -4.65 -10.54
CA HIS A 80 -8.18 -5.88 -11.18
C HIS A 80 -8.29 -7.08 -10.23
N ASP A 81 -8.02 -6.91 -8.93
CA ASP A 81 -8.21 -7.98 -7.94
C ASP A 81 -9.63 -8.00 -7.38
N ILE A 82 -10.12 -9.22 -7.19
CA ILE A 82 -11.39 -9.45 -6.50
C ILE A 82 -11.20 -8.98 -5.06
N SER A 83 -11.87 -7.88 -4.70
CA SER A 83 -11.85 -7.39 -3.32
C SER A 83 -12.22 -8.52 -2.35
N TRP A 84 -11.53 -8.61 -1.21
CA TRP A 84 -11.88 -9.57 -0.16
C TRP A 84 -13.37 -9.48 0.25
N SER A 85 -13.96 -8.28 0.20
CA SER A 85 -15.42 -8.10 0.38
C SER A 85 -16.25 -8.84 -0.66
N ALA A 86 -15.86 -8.82 -1.94
CA ALA A 86 -16.53 -9.53 -3.01
C ALA A 86 -16.36 -11.06 -2.88
N PHE A 87 -15.17 -11.52 -2.47
CA PHE A 87 -14.93 -12.95 -2.18
C PHE A 87 -15.83 -13.47 -1.04
N TYR A 88 -15.92 -12.72 0.06
CA TYR A 88 -16.80 -13.09 1.19
C TYR A 88 -18.28 -13.00 0.83
N LEU A 89 -18.68 -12.04 -0.01
CA LEU A 89 -20.05 -11.92 -0.50
C LEU A 89 -20.43 -13.13 -1.37
N GLY A 90 -19.56 -13.51 -2.30
CA GLY A 90 -19.76 -14.71 -3.14
C GLY A 90 -19.86 -15.99 -2.30
N THR A 91 -18.95 -16.17 -1.34
CA THR A 91 -18.98 -17.30 -0.41
C THR A 91 -20.27 -17.34 0.42
N SER A 92 -20.74 -16.18 0.89
CA SER A 92 -22.00 -16.08 1.63
C SER A 92 -23.19 -16.53 0.76
N LEU A 93 -23.27 -16.09 -0.50
CA LEU A 93 -24.33 -16.51 -1.42
C LEU A 93 -24.32 -18.03 -1.67
N ILE A 94 -23.14 -18.64 -1.82
CA ILE A 94 -23.00 -20.09 -1.96
C ILE A 94 -23.55 -20.81 -0.72
N PHE A 95 -23.23 -20.33 0.49
CA PHE A 95 -23.74 -20.92 1.73
C PHE A 95 -25.25 -20.70 1.93
N ILE A 96 -25.83 -19.60 1.44
CA ILE A 96 -27.28 -19.40 1.45
C ILE A 96 -27.97 -20.44 0.56
N VAL A 97 -27.50 -20.60 -0.68
CA VAL A 97 -28.08 -21.55 -1.64
C VAL A 97 -27.93 -22.98 -1.15
N ALA A 98 -26.73 -23.36 -0.70
CA ALA A 98 -26.46 -24.69 -0.15
C ALA A 98 -27.26 -24.96 1.13
N GLY A 99 -27.32 -23.99 2.04
CA GLY A 99 -28.08 -24.09 3.29
C GLY A 99 -29.58 -24.23 3.05
N TRP A 100 -30.13 -23.51 2.07
CA TRP A 100 -31.54 -23.61 1.70
C TRP A 100 -31.86 -24.95 1.02
N TYR A 101 -31.00 -25.40 0.09
CA TYR A 101 -31.15 -26.68 -0.60
C TYR A 101 -31.04 -27.89 0.34
N LEU A 102 -30.10 -27.86 1.29
CA LEU A 102 -29.84 -28.95 2.24
C LEU A 102 -30.68 -28.86 3.53
N GLY A 103 -31.46 -27.78 3.72
CA GLY A 103 -32.19 -27.53 4.97
C GLY A 103 -31.28 -27.36 6.20
N SER A 104 -30.04 -26.92 5.99
CA SER A 104 -29.00 -26.90 7.02
C SER A 104 -28.89 -25.54 7.70
N MET A 105 -29.35 -25.48 8.96
CA MET A 105 -29.20 -24.32 9.84
C MET A 105 -27.75 -23.82 10.00
N PRO A 106 -26.74 -24.70 10.20
CA PRO A 106 -25.34 -24.27 10.31
C PRO A 106 -24.79 -23.54 9.07
N LEU A 107 -25.20 -23.95 7.87
CA LEU A 107 -24.79 -23.30 6.62
C LEU A 107 -25.36 -21.88 6.50
N LEU A 108 -26.62 -21.69 6.91
CA LEU A 108 -27.24 -20.36 6.96
C LEU A 108 -26.56 -19.44 7.96
N LEU A 109 -26.17 -19.96 9.14
CA LEU A 109 -25.40 -19.20 10.12
C LEU A 109 -24.01 -18.81 9.58
N ALA A 110 -23.31 -19.74 8.93
CA ALA A 110 -22.03 -19.45 8.30
C ALA A 110 -22.18 -18.35 7.23
N ALA A 111 -23.24 -18.39 6.42
CA ALA A 111 -23.50 -17.35 5.42
C ALA A 111 -23.64 -15.96 6.04
N LEU A 112 -24.36 -15.84 7.17
CA LEU A 112 -24.52 -14.57 7.88
C LEU A 112 -23.19 -14.03 8.42
N VAL A 113 -22.32 -14.91 8.93
CA VAL A 113 -20.98 -14.53 9.41
C VAL A 113 -20.15 -13.97 8.26
N TYR A 114 -20.09 -14.67 7.12
CA TYR A 114 -19.36 -14.20 5.95
C TYR A 114 -19.91 -12.90 5.37
N LEU A 115 -21.23 -12.71 5.40
CA LEU A 115 -21.88 -11.47 4.99
C LEU A 115 -21.51 -10.31 5.92
N ALA A 116 -21.51 -10.52 7.24
CA ALA A 116 -21.11 -9.51 8.21
C ALA A 116 -19.63 -9.10 8.03
N ILE A 117 -18.73 -10.07 7.81
CA ILE A 117 -17.31 -9.80 7.53
C ILE A 117 -17.16 -8.98 6.25
N SER A 118 -17.89 -9.35 5.18
CA SER A 118 -17.88 -8.60 3.92
C SER A 118 -18.27 -7.12 4.12
N ILE A 119 -19.36 -6.85 4.87
CA ILE A 119 -19.83 -5.48 5.14
C ILE A 119 -18.81 -4.69 5.95
N VAL A 120 -18.23 -5.29 7.01
CA VAL A 120 -17.22 -4.64 7.84
C VAL A 120 -15.99 -4.28 7.01
N HIS A 121 -15.51 -5.23 6.19
CA HIS A 121 -14.33 -5.03 5.36
C HIS A 121 -14.56 -3.94 4.30
N HIS A 122 -15.72 -3.96 3.64
CA HIS A 122 -16.11 -2.94 2.66
C HIS A 122 -16.19 -1.54 3.30
N ARG A 123 -16.79 -1.42 4.50
CA ARG A 123 -16.87 -0.16 5.24
C ARG A 123 -15.51 0.37 5.69
N LYS A 124 -14.59 -0.50 6.08
CA LYS A 124 -13.25 -0.10 6.53
C LYS A 124 -12.40 0.39 5.36
N ILE A 125 -12.48 -0.27 4.21
CA ILE A 125 -11.77 0.15 2.99
C ILE A 125 -12.28 1.49 2.49
N ASN A 126 -13.61 1.68 2.40
CA ASN A 126 -14.20 2.96 1.95
C ASN A 126 -13.95 4.14 2.90
N ARG A 127 -13.45 3.90 4.13
CA ARG A 127 -13.09 4.96 5.08
C ARG A 127 -11.63 5.42 4.95
N LEU A 128 -10.80 4.68 4.24
CA LEU A 128 -9.37 4.94 4.09
C LEU A 128 -9.01 5.57 2.73
N VAL A 129 -10.01 5.73 1.86
CA VAL A 129 -9.95 6.40 0.56
C VAL A 129 -10.75 7.69 0.66
#